data_AF-A0A938IM44-F1
#
_entry.id   AF-A0A938IM44-F1
#
_cell.length_a   1.000
_cell.length_b   1.000
_cell.length_c   1.000
_cell.angle_alpha   90.00
_cell.angle_beta   90.00
_cell.angle_gamma   90.00
#
_symmetry.space_group_name_H-M   'P 1'
#
loop_
_entity.id
_entity.type
_entity.pdbx_description
1 polymer ?
#
loop_
_entity_poly.entity_id
_entity_poly.type
_entity_poly.pdbx_seq_one_letter_code
_entity_poly.pdbx_strand_id
1 'polypeptide(L)'
;MSSMRPLDRSPQLAARLGALRRALLAAAWLRGLSLLLVGAALWAGWAFLADWGLRVPAWVRWLHLVLFVAGLGWAAWRWLIVPLRRQPRARELALLLERAHGGRGELLLSAVELQQSDSAAAPELAPRILRAADAEAAR
;
A
#
# COMPACT_ATOMS: atom_id res chain seq x y z
N MET A 1 -14.67 -12.24 7.19
CA MET A 1 -14.61 -10.77 7.16
C MET A 1 -14.46 -10.30 8.60
N SER A 2 -13.22 -10.24 9.10
CA SER A 2 -12.95 -9.80 10.48
C SER A 2 -12.78 -8.30 10.47
N SER A 3 -13.72 -7.62 11.14
CA SER A 3 -13.86 -6.18 11.23
C SER A 3 -12.54 -5.50 11.62
N MET A 4 -12.23 -4.37 10.97
CA MET A 4 -11.25 -3.41 11.45
C MET A 4 -11.73 -2.89 12.81
N ARG A 5 -11.43 -3.61 13.89
CA ARG A 5 -11.61 -3.05 15.23
C ARG A 5 -10.65 -1.86 15.35
N PRO A 6 -11.17 -0.66 15.62
CA PRO A 6 -10.33 0.51 15.76
C PRO A 6 -9.36 0.31 16.94
N LEU A 7 -8.11 0.74 16.76
CA LEU A 7 -7.04 0.65 17.76
C LEU A 7 -7.16 1.83 18.75
N ASP A 8 -8.33 1.96 19.38
CA ASP A 8 -8.68 3.13 20.20
C ASP A 8 -7.85 3.24 21.48
N ARG A 9 -7.21 2.13 21.92
CA ARG A 9 -6.44 2.07 23.17
C ARG A 9 -4.99 2.53 23.02
N SER A 10 -4.48 2.72 21.78
CA SER A 10 -3.10 3.15 21.50
C SER A 10 -3.06 4.11 20.30
N PRO A 11 -3.33 5.41 20.50
CA PRO A 11 -3.50 6.37 19.41
C PRO A 11 -2.21 6.65 18.63
N GLN A 12 -1.03 6.60 19.27
CA GLN A 12 0.23 6.88 18.58
C GLN A 12 0.64 5.72 17.68
N LEU A 13 0.42 4.49 18.15
CA LEU A 13 0.58 3.28 17.34
C LEU A 13 -0.32 3.32 16.09
N ALA A 14 -1.59 3.69 16.26
CA ALA A 14 -2.53 3.82 15.16
C ALA A 14 -2.08 4.88 14.14
N ALA A 15 -1.59 6.03 14.60
CA ALA A 15 -1.08 7.11 13.75
C ALA A 15 0.15 6.69 12.93
N ARG A 16 1.13 6.03 13.57
CA ARG A 16 2.35 5.53 12.91
C ARG A 16 2.04 4.46 11.87
N LEU A 17 1.19 3.48 12.21
CA LEU A 17 0.76 2.45 11.26
C LEU A 17 -0.03 3.06 10.08
N GLY A 18 -0.85 4.07 10.35
CA GLY A 18 -1.56 4.83 9.32
C GLY A 18 -0.62 5.65 8.41
N ALA A 19 0.42 6.26 8.96
CA ALA A 19 1.45 6.95 8.19
C ALA A 19 2.26 5.98 7.31
N LEU A 20 2.70 4.85 7.87
CA LEU A 20 3.42 3.80 7.14
C LEU A 20 2.57 3.24 6.00
N ARG A 21 1.29 2.96 6.26
CA ARG A 21 0.35 2.51 5.23
C ARG A 21 0.22 3.53 4.10
N ARG A 22 0.08 4.82 4.42
CA ARG A 22 -0.01 5.89 3.41
C ARG A 22 1.28 5.99 2.60
N ALA A 23 2.45 5.90 3.23
CA ALA A 23 3.73 5.95 2.55
C ALA A 23 3.91 4.76 1.59
N LEU A 24 3.56 3.53 2.02
CA LEU A 24 3.62 2.35 1.17
C LEU A 24 2.66 2.43 -0.02
N LEU A 25 1.43 2.92 0.21
CA LEU A 25 0.48 3.16 -0.86
C LEU A 25 1.00 4.24 -1.80
N ALA A 26 1.51 5.37 -1.29
CA ALA A 26 2.06 6.44 -2.11
C ALA A 26 3.25 5.96 -2.96
N ALA A 27 4.18 5.20 -2.37
CA ALA A 27 5.32 4.63 -3.09
C ALA A 27 4.89 3.64 -4.19
N ALA A 28 3.87 2.82 -3.90
CA ALA A 28 3.27 1.99 -4.94
C ALA A 28 2.68 2.90 -6.03
N TRP A 29 1.76 3.80 -5.71
CA TRP A 29 1.18 4.73 -6.68
C TRP A 29 2.21 5.44 -7.56
N LEU A 30 3.29 5.95 -6.95
CA LEU A 30 4.35 6.64 -7.67
C LEU A 30 5.05 5.70 -8.66
N ARG A 31 5.42 4.49 -8.22
CA ARG A 31 6.06 3.50 -9.10
C ARG A 31 5.15 3.10 -10.27
N GLY A 32 3.85 2.96 -10.02
CA GLY A 32 2.88 2.62 -11.05
C GLY A 32 2.68 3.72 -12.06
N LEU A 33 2.55 4.94 -11.56
CA LEU A 33 2.42 6.13 -12.38
C LEU A 33 3.68 6.37 -13.22
N SER A 34 4.87 6.16 -12.65
CA SER A 34 6.14 6.28 -13.38
C SER A 34 6.23 5.25 -14.51
N LEU A 35 5.92 3.97 -14.25
CA LEU A 35 5.93 2.96 -15.32
C LEU A 35 4.91 3.27 -16.42
N LEU A 36 3.73 3.75 -16.05
CA LEU A 36 2.71 4.21 -16.99
C LEU A 36 3.22 5.35 -17.86
N LEU A 37 3.78 6.41 -17.25
CA LEU A 37 4.29 7.58 -17.96
C LEU A 37 5.45 7.22 -18.89
N VAL A 38 6.40 6.40 -18.42
CA VAL A 38 7.54 5.96 -19.24
C VAL A 38 7.06 5.08 -20.39
N GLY A 39 6.17 4.12 -20.13
CA GLY A 39 5.58 3.27 -21.17
C GLY A 39 4.79 4.08 -22.19
N ALA A 40 3.99 5.05 -21.72
CA ALA A 40 3.25 6.00 -22.55
C ALA A 40 4.18 6.82 -23.45
N ALA A 41 5.24 7.38 -22.88
CA ALA A 41 6.21 8.19 -23.62
C ALA A 41 6.96 7.38 -24.67
N LEU A 42 7.41 6.16 -24.31
CA LEU A 42 8.06 5.24 -25.25
C LEU A 42 7.11 4.84 -26.38
N TRP A 43 5.87 4.50 -26.06
CA TRP A 43 4.86 4.11 -27.04
C TRP A 43 4.50 5.26 -27.98
N ALA A 44 4.29 6.46 -27.44
CA ALA A 44 4.01 7.65 -28.24
C ALA A 44 5.19 8.03 -29.14
N GLY A 45 6.42 7.97 -28.63
CA GLY A 45 7.63 8.20 -29.42
C GLY A 45 7.78 7.18 -30.55
N TRP A 46 7.52 5.90 -30.26
CA TRP A 46 7.53 4.85 -31.28
C TRP A 46 6.44 5.05 -32.34
N ALA A 47 5.20 5.35 -31.92
CA ALA A 47 4.09 5.64 -32.82
C ALA A 47 4.39 6.84 -33.73
N PHE A 48 5.00 7.89 -33.18
CA PHE A 48 5.42 9.06 -33.94
C PHE A 48 6.50 8.73 -34.96
N LEU A 49 7.54 7.97 -34.57
CA LEU A 49 8.57 7.50 -35.50
C LEU A 49 7.98 6.61 -36.61
N ALA A 50 7.04 5.75 -36.25
CA ALA A 50 6.35 4.89 -37.20
C ALA A 50 5.52 5.72 -38.19
N ASP A 51 4.68 6.64 -37.71
CA ASP A 51 3.88 7.54 -38.56
C ASP A 51 4.75 8.38 -39.50
N TRP A 52 5.87 8.91 -38.99
CA TRP A 52 6.81 9.71 -39.77
C TRP A 52 7.57 8.90 -40.83
N GLY A 53 8.04 7.70 -40.49
CA GLY A 53 8.83 6.86 -41.38
C GLY A 53 8.02 6.05 -42.40
N LEU A 54 6.80 5.63 -42.05
CA LEU A 54 6.05 4.60 -42.80
C LEU A 54 4.71 5.09 -43.39
N ARG A 55 4.28 6.35 -43.14
CA ARG A 55 2.94 6.86 -43.53
C ARG A 55 1.83 5.86 -43.16
N VAL A 56 1.77 5.56 -41.87
CA VAL A 56 1.04 4.40 -41.38
C VAL A 56 -0.48 4.59 -41.57
N PRO A 57 -1.20 3.57 -42.06
CA PRO A 57 -2.64 3.64 -42.29
C PRO A 57 -3.45 3.78 -40.99
N ALA A 58 -4.63 4.40 -41.09
CA ALA A 58 -5.46 4.82 -39.96
C ALA A 58 -5.84 3.70 -38.97
N TRP A 59 -5.95 2.44 -39.42
CA TRP A 59 -6.27 1.30 -38.55
C TRP A 59 -5.16 0.99 -37.54
N VAL A 60 -3.90 1.25 -37.90
CA VAL A 60 -2.77 1.08 -36.98
C VAL A 60 -2.82 2.15 -35.88
N ARG A 61 -3.20 3.39 -36.21
CA ARG A 61 -3.40 4.46 -35.20
C ARG A 61 -4.48 4.08 -34.19
N TRP A 62 -5.57 3.46 -34.63
CA TRP A 62 -6.60 2.91 -33.74
C TRP A 62 -6.05 1.80 -32.83
N LEU A 63 -5.23 0.89 -33.38
CA LEU A 63 -4.61 -0.17 -32.59
C LEU A 63 -3.70 0.40 -31.48
N HIS A 64 -2.93 1.45 -31.78
CA HIS A 64 -2.13 2.16 -30.80
C HIS A 64 -2.97 2.80 -29.70
N LEU A 65 -4.08 3.44 -30.08
CA LEU A 65 -4.99 4.07 -29.14
C LEU A 65 -5.61 3.03 -28.19
N VAL A 66 -6.05 1.90 -28.75
CA VAL A 66 -6.63 0.79 -27.97
C VAL A 66 -5.61 0.23 -26.99
N LEU A 67 -4.36 -0.03 -27.43
CA LEU A 67 -3.30 -0.50 -26.52
C LEU A 67 -3.00 0.50 -25.42
N PHE A 68 -2.96 1.79 -25.75
CA PHE A 68 -2.74 2.85 -24.78
C PHE A 68 -3.83 2.88 -23.71
N VAL A 69 -5.11 2.91 -24.13
CA VAL A 69 -6.26 2.93 -23.23
C VAL A 69 -6.33 1.64 -22.40
N ALA A 70 -6.07 0.48 -23.01
CA ALA A 70 -6.03 -0.80 -22.31
C ALA A 70 -4.91 -0.84 -21.26
N GLY A 71 -3.71 -0.34 -21.58
CA GLY A 71 -2.59 -0.23 -20.65
C GLY A 71 -2.90 0.71 -19.48
N LEU A 72 -3.53 1.86 -19.76
CA LEU A 72 -3.98 2.80 -18.74
C LEU A 72 -5.02 2.17 -17.81
N GLY A 73 -6.01 1.48 -18.38
CA GLY A 73 -7.06 0.80 -17.63
C GLY A 73 -6.52 -0.36 -16.79
N TRP A 74 -5.61 -1.18 -17.35
CA TRP A 74 -4.98 -2.28 -16.62
C TRP A 74 -4.12 -1.77 -15.45
N ALA A 75 -3.36 -0.70 -15.66
CA ALA A 75 -2.57 -0.11 -14.59
C ALA A 75 -3.46 0.55 -13.52
N ALA A 76 -4.50 1.28 -13.91
CA ALA A 76 -5.49 1.77 -12.95
C ALA A 76 -6.07 0.61 -12.13
N TRP A 77 -6.46 -0.49 -12.76
CA TRP A 77 -6.95 -1.67 -12.05
C TRP A 77 -5.89 -2.27 -11.10
N ARG A 78 -4.66 -2.44 -11.58
CA ARG A 78 -3.57 -3.09 -10.85
C ARG A 78 -3.04 -2.25 -9.68
N TRP A 79 -3.13 -0.92 -9.76
CA TRP A 79 -2.52 0.01 -8.80
C TRP A 79 -3.54 0.79 -7.95
N LEU A 80 -4.78 0.95 -8.40
CA LEU A 80 -5.86 1.50 -7.58
C LEU A 80 -6.67 0.35 -6.96
N ILE A 81 -7.21 -0.56 -7.77
CA ILE A 81 -8.20 -1.54 -7.28
C ILE A 81 -7.55 -2.67 -6.49
N VAL A 82 -6.43 -3.23 -6.95
CA VAL A 82 -5.77 -4.36 -6.26
C VAL A 82 -5.23 -3.98 -4.87
N PRO A 83 -4.51 -2.86 -4.65
CA PRO A 83 -4.04 -2.50 -3.30
C PRO A 83 -5.17 -2.04 -2.38
N LEU A 84 -6.28 -1.48 -2.90
CA LEU A 84 -7.48 -1.26 -2.10
C LEU A 84 -8.11 -2.57 -1.61
N ARG A 85 -7.96 -3.67 -2.36
CA ARG A 85 -8.40 -5.02 -1.95
C ARG A 85 -7.38 -5.75 -1.08
N ARG A 86 -6.09 -5.48 -1.24
CA ARG A 86 -4.98 -6.00 -0.43
C ARG A 86 -4.56 -4.99 0.64
N GLN A 87 -5.51 -4.44 1.40
CA GLN A 87 -5.16 -3.62 2.56
C GLN A 87 -4.33 -4.46 3.53
N PRO A 88 -3.07 -4.08 3.81
CA PRO A 88 -2.25 -4.79 4.78
C PRO A 88 -2.98 -4.79 6.11
N ARG A 89 -3.19 -5.96 6.71
CA ARG A 89 -3.84 -6.04 8.01
C ARG A 89 -2.96 -5.36 9.04
N ALA A 90 -3.54 -4.76 10.08
CA ALA A 90 -2.79 -4.07 11.14
C ALA A 90 -1.66 -4.95 11.73
N ARG A 91 -1.86 -6.27 11.77
CA ARG A 91 -0.88 -7.29 12.16
C ARG A 91 0.38 -7.29 11.28
N GLU A 92 0.21 -7.25 9.96
CA GLU A 92 1.31 -7.27 8.98
C GLU A 92 2.10 -5.96 9.02
N LEU A 93 1.41 -4.83 9.22
CA LEU A 93 2.05 -3.53 9.38
C LEU A 93 2.84 -3.43 10.69
N ALA A 94 2.32 -3.99 11.79
CA ALA A 94 3.04 -4.07 13.06
C ALA A 94 4.34 -4.87 12.93
N LEU A 95 4.27 -6.05 12.29
CA LEU A 95 5.45 -6.88 11.99
C LEU A 95 6.49 -6.16 11.12
N LEU A 96 6.05 -5.41 10.11
CA LEU A 96 6.95 -4.62 9.26
C LEU A 96 7.63 -3.49 10.04
N LEU A 97 6.87 -2.78 10.87
CA LEU A 97 7.38 -1.69 11.69
C LEU A 97 8.40 -2.19 12.71
N GLU A 98 8.15 -3.35 13.31
CA GLU A 98 9.01 -4.00 14.28
C GLU A 98 10.32 -4.51 13.65
N ARG A 99 10.26 -5.09 12.45
CA ARG A 99 11.48 -5.44 11.69
C ARG A 99 12.30 -4.21 11.34
N ALA A 100 11.67 -3.10 10.98
CA ALA A 100 12.37 -1.86 10.67
C ALA A 100 13.07 -1.24 11.90
N HIS A 101 12.54 -1.46 13.11
CA HIS A 101 13.10 -0.95 14.36
C HIS A 101 14.00 -1.97 15.11
N GLY A 102 14.39 -3.07 14.47
CA GLY A 102 15.38 -4.01 15.02
C GLY A 102 14.81 -5.24 15.74
N GLY A 103 13.55 -5.63 15.47
CA GLY A 103 13.03 -6.96 15.86
C GLY A 103 12.82 -7.18 17.35
N ARG A 104 12.44 -6.14 18.10
CA ARG A 104 12.33 -6.18 19.56
C ARG A 104 11.04 -6.84 20.06
N GLY A 105 11.00 -8.17 20.00
CA GLY A 105 10.22 -8.98 20.96
C GLY A 105 8.71 -9.08 20.75
N GLU A 106 8.21 -8.85 19.53
CA GLU A 106 6.77 -9.01 19.17
C GLU A 106 5.83 -8.11 19.98
N LEU A 107 6.34 -7.00 20.53
CA LEU A 107 5.62 -6.11 21.44
C LEU A 107 4.53 -5.34 20.68
N LEU A 108 4.85 -4.84 19.48
CA LEU A 108 3.91 -4.13 18.61
C LEU A 108 2.87 -5.08 18.02
N LEU A 109 3.30 -6.28 17.61
CA LEU A 109 2.41 -7.34 17.13
C LEU A 109 1.42 -7.77 18.22
N SER A 110 1.92 -8.05 19.43
CA SER A 110 1.11 -8.47 20.58
C SER A 110 0.12 -7.40 20.99
N ALA A 111 0.50 -6.11 20.97
CA ALA A 111 -0.40 -5.00 21.29
C ALA A 111 -1.58 -4.87 20.29
N VAL A 112 -1.31 -5.17 19.01
CA VAL A 112 -2.32 -5.17 17.95
C VAL A 112 -3.24 -6.40 18.05
N GLU A 113 -2.69 -7.57 18.35
CA GLU A 113 -3.48 -8.79 18.58
C GLU A 113 -4.36 -8.69 19.83
N LEU A 114 -3.86 -8.05 20.90
CA LEU A 114 -4.59 -7.84 22.15
C LEU A 114 -5.73 -6.82 22.03
N GLN A 115 -5.68 -5.91 21.06
CA GLN A 115 -6.80 -5.00 20.76
C GLN A 115 -7.81 -5.62 19.80
N GLN A 116 -7.37 -6.51 18.90
CA GLN A 116 -8.26 -7.20 17.97
C GLN A 116 -8.97 -8.39 18.61
N SER A 117 -8.29 -9.12 19.49
CA SER A 117 -8.84 -10.19 20.31
C SER A 117 -9.39 -9.51 21.55
N ASP A 118 -10.69 -9.65 21.85
CA ASP A 118 -11.29 -9.10 23.09
C ASP A 118 -10.85 -9.92 24.33
N SER A 119 -9.58 -10.36 24.33
CA SER A 119 -9.08 -11.39 25.20
C SER A 119 -8.83 -10.76 26.56
N ALA A 120 -9.81 -10.92 27.44
CA ALA A 120 -9.74 -10.63 28.87
C ALA A 120 -8.74 -11.54 29.62
N ALA A 121 -7.81 -12.20 28.92
CA ALA A 121 -6.92 -13.21 29.47
C ALA A 121 -5.89 -12.65 30.47
N ALA A 122 -5.66 -11.33 30.50
CA ALA A 122 -4.83 -10.69 31.52
C ALA A 122 -5.17 -9.20 31.69
N PRO A 123 -6.24 -8.86 32.44
CA PRO A 123 -6.74 -7.48 32.57
C PRO A 123 -5.71 -6.50 33.17
N GLU A 124 -4.75 -6.98 33.96
CA GLU A 124 -3.69 -6.13 34.54
C GLU A 124 -2.47 -5.93 33.63
N LEU A 125 -2.13 -6.92 32.79
CA LEU A 125 -0.97 -6.87 31.89
C LEU A 125 -1.30 -6.11 30.61
N ALA A 126 -2.54 -6.20 30.14
CA ALA A 126 -3.01 -5.53 28.94
C ALA A 126 -2.73 -4.01 28.91
N PRO A 127 -3.08 -3.21 29.93
CA PRO A 127 -2.80 -1.78 29.89
C PRO A 127 -1.29 -1.46 29.94
N ARG A 128 -0.46 -2.32 30.54
CA ARG A 128 1.00 -2.12 30.58
C ARG A 128 1.64 -2.34 29.21
N ILE A 129 1.26 -3.41 28.52
CA ILE A 129 1.74 -3.73 27.17
C ILE A 129 1.31 -2.63 26.18
N LEU A 130 0.06 -2.15 26.28
CA LEU A 130 -0.44 -1.07 25.41
C LEU A 130 0.31 0.24 25.62
N ARG A 131 0.59 0.64 26.87
CA ARG A 131 1.39 1.85 27.16
C ARG A 131 2.83 1.74 26.67
N ALA A 132 3.45 0.57 26.85
CA ALA A 132 4.81 0.33 26.36
C ALA A 132 4.88 0.42 24.83
N ALA A 133 3.92 -0.19 24.12
CA ALA A 133 3.82 -0.11 22.66
C ALA A 133 3.57 1.31 22.15
N ASP A 134 2.72 2.10 22.82
CA ASP A 134 2.45 3.49 22.44
C ASP A 134 3.68 4.39 22.67
N ALA A 135 4.44 4.16 23.74
CA ALA A 135 5.70 4.85 24.01
C ALA A 135 6.81 4.48 23.02
N GLU A 136 6.85 3.23 22.55
CA GLU A 136 7.81 2.83 21.51
C GLU A 136 7.42 3.38 20.13
N ALA A 137 6.13 3.47 19.82
CA ALA A 137 5.64 4.16 18.62
C ALA A 137 5.87 5.68 18.64
N ALA A 138 6.02 6.28 19.82
CA ALA A 138 6.33 7.70 20.01
C ALA A 138 7.76 8.07 19.61
N ARG A 139 8.71 7.13 19.73
CA ARG A 139 10.12 7.33 19.43
C ARG A 139 10.39 7.46 17.93
#